data_AF-A0AAV6Z0U6-F1
#
_entry.id   AF-A0AAV6Z0U6-F1
#
_cell.length_a   1.000
_cell.length_b   1.000
_cell.length_c   1.000
_cell.angle_alpha   90.00
_cell.angle_beta   90.00
_cell.angle_gamma   90.00
#
_symmetry.space_group_name_H-M   'P 1'
#
loop_
_entity.id
_entity.type
_entity.pdbx_description
1 polymer ?
#
loop_
_entity_poly.entity_id
_entity_poly.type
_entity_poly.pdbx_seq_one_letter_code
_entity_poly.pdbx_strand_id
1 'polypeptide(L)'
;EYLENQRQKLSPAPLCLEQALLPAILSSRPIDAVTESVVSAAPDLRVDSAIRRQIITNLANHVLFTADQCCAVMSTHIVACLLLYRYREGVSLSVLVEDFFSMKEEVLARDFDLGFSGSCEDVVMHAIHLLGNSVVITHTAPSNEFFIAPNTNIPAVFELNFYSNGVLHVYITEAIVASALHVELNRRTADVTSGPSVETISQERLLRTAAALCYLLSNEGMIALPCQMFYQVCHEAVQRLVTYGVLLVAEEDQEDGSPNLTESTWDNKMAEHVRWRSDEEDEDSDFGEEQRDRYLKVSPAEEHRGFLTFLQRLLGPILEAYSSAASFIHNFSGPVTEREFTQNLHRYLLARTERKVAVYTESATLCLARNAVKTFVDLGVFKVHKENRNNILDLSSTFLPQGNRHKLLDFIMAFMLL
;
A
#
# COMPACT_ATOMS: atom_id res chain seq x y z
N GLU A 1 4.21 30.65 -28.19
CA GLU A 1 4.85 31.08 -26.92
C GLU A 1 4.28 30.46 -25.65
N TYR A 2 3.06 30.76 -25.16
CA TYR A 2 2.55 30.17 -23.89
C TYR A 2 2.35 28.63 -23.95
N LEU A 3 1.97 28.09 -25.12
CA LEU A 3 1.84 26.65 -25.36
C LEU A 3 3.17 25.95 -25.72
N GLU A 4 4.21 26.70 -26.09
CA GLU A 4 5.53 26.14 -26.41
C GLU A 4 6.37 25.96 -25.14
N ASN A 5 6.22 26.86 -24.17
CA ASN A 5 6.93 26.76 -22.88
C ASN A 5 6.45 25.60 -22.00
N GLN A 6 5.24 25.07 -22.21
CA GLN A 6 4.76 23.87 -21.49
C GLN A 6 5.31 22.55 -22.06
N ARG A 7 5.81 22.51 -23.30
CA ARG A 7 6.45 21.29 -23.85
C ARG A 7 7.77 20.94 -23.15
N GLN A 8 8.31 21.83 -22.32
CA GLN A 8 9.63 21.67 -21.70
C GLN A 8 9.60 21.46 -20.18
N LYS A 9 8.44 21.53 -19.51
CA LYS A 9 8.32 20.99 -18.15
C LYS A 9 8.01 19.50 -18.24
N LEU A 10 9.05 18.72 -18.53
CA LEU A 10 9.06 17.31 -18.20
C LEU A 10 8.68 17.20 -16.72
N SER A 11 7.61 16.46 -16.40
CA SER A 11 7.39 15.99 -15.03
C SER A 11 8.73 15.43 -14.53
N PRO A 12 9.15 15.75 -13.29
CA PRO A 12 10.38 15.18 -12.75
C PRO A 12 10.32 13.66 -12.96
N ALA A 13 11.44 13.08 -13.43
CA ALA A 13 11.51 11.64 -13.61
C ALA A 13 11.08 10.97 -12.30
N PRO A 14 10.22 9.94 -12.34
CA PRO A 14 9.81 9.25 -11.13
C PRO A 14 11.08 8.82 -10.37
N LEU A 15 11.14 9.15 -9.07
CA LEU A 15 12.26 8.79 -8.20
C LEU A 15 12.51 7.29 -8.34
N CYS A 16 13.78 6.87 -8.44
CA CYS A 16 14.05 5.43 -8.41
C CYS A 16 13.65 4.87 -7.03
N LEU A 17 13.29 3.59 -6.98
CA LEU A 17 12.83 2.97 -5.75
C LEU A 17 13.86 3.11 -4.61
N GLU A 18 15.14 3.01 -4.96
CA GLU A 18 16.29 3.29 -4.09
C GLU A 18 16.23 4.71 -3.49
N GLN A 19 15.98 5.75 -4.29
CA GLN A 19 15.90 7.14 -3.82
C GLN A 19 14.68 7.40 -2.93
N ALA A 20 13.55 6.74 -3.23
CA ALA A 20 12.32 6.92 -2.47
C ALA A 20 12.36 6.22 -1.10
N LEU A 21 12.95 5.03 -1.02
CA LEU A 21 12.84 4.17 0.16
C LEU A 21 14.10 4.04 1.00
N LEU A 22 15.31 4.17 0.43
CA LEU A 22 16.53 4.05 1.25
C LEU A 22 16.61 5.05 2.41
N PRO A 23 16.18 6.33 2.25
CA PRO A 23 16.17 7.25 3.39
C PRO A 23 15.26 6.76 4.52
N ALA A 24 14.06 6.26 4.19
CA ALA A 24 13.09 5.74 5.16
C ALA A 24 13.56 4.44 5.83
N ILE A 25 14.30 3.59 5.11
CA ILE A 25 14.77 2.30 5.63
C ILE A 25 16.05 2.47 6.48
N LEU A 26 16.99 3.33 6.05
CA LEU A 26 18.33 3.38 6.66
C LEU A 26 18.50 4.50 7.69
N SER A 27 17.75 5.61 7.56
CA SER A 27 17.88 6.78 8.42
C SER A 27 16.82 6.78 9.52
N SER A 28 17.22 7.01 10.76
CA SER A 28 16.31 7.22 11.90
C SER A 28 15.83 8.68 11.98
N ARG A 29 15.55 9.34 10.85
CA ARG A 29 15.06 10.73 10.79
C ARG A 29 13.92 10.87 9.79
N PRO A 30 12.94 11.76 10.05
CA PRO A 30 11.79 11.97 9.18
C PRO A 30 12.23 12.45 7.79
N ILE A 31 11.38 12.17 6.81
CA ILE A 31 11.53 12.47 5.38
C ILE A 31 11.55 14.00 5.18
N ASP A 32 12.63 14.66 5.57
CA ASP A 32 12.86 16.09 5.38
C ASP A 32 14.24 16.26 4.74
N ALA A 33 14.35 15.85 3.48
CA ALA A 33 15.39 16.34 2.58
C ALA A 33 14.92 16.08 1.15
N VAL A 34 14.31 17.09 0.54
CA VAL A 34 14.30 17.22 -0.91
C VAL A 34 15.77 17.44 -1.31
N THR A 35 16.45 16.36 -1.67
CA THR A 35 17.78 16.46 -2.27
C THR A 35 17.61 16.94 -3.71
N GLU A 36 17.80 18.24 -3.92
CA GLU A 36 18.03 18.80 -5.25
C GLU A 36 19.26 18.13 -5.86
N SER A 37 19.05 17.14 -6.74
CA SER A 37 20.13 16.62 -7.57
C SER A 37 20.34 17.58 -8.74
N VAL A 38 21.47 18.28 -8.74
CA VAL A 38 21.96 19.07 -9.86
C VAL A 38 22.25 18.13 -11.04
N VAL A 39 21.34 18.10 -12.02
CA VAL A 39 21.57 17.40 -13.29
C VAL A 39 22.41 18.31 -14.18
N SER A 40 23.71 18.01 -14.28
CA SER A 40 24.57 18.61 -15.30
C SER A 40 24.14 18.11 -16.67
N ALA A 41 23.49 18.97 -17.45
CA ALA A 41 23.04 18.68 -18.80
C ALA A 41 24.23 18.68 -19.79
N ALA A 42 24.44 17.55 -20.47
CA ALA A 42 25.13 17.51 -21.75
C ALA A 42 24.12 17.07 -22.82
N PRO A 43 24.05 17.73 -23.99
CA PRO A 43 23.07 17.41 -25.01
C PRO A 43 23.61 16.28 -25.88
N ASP A 44 22.98 15.10 -25.86
CA ASP A 44 23.35 14.02 -26.77
C ASP A 44 22.12 13.34 -27.38
N LEU A 45 22.19 13.10 -28.69
CA LEU A 45 21.17 12.56 -29.60
C LEU A 45 20.57 11.18 -29.22
N ARG A 46 20.93 10.60 -28.07
CA ARG A 46 20.38 9.35 -27.53
C ARG A 46 19.10 9.53 -26.72
N VAL A 47 18.82 10.77 -26.30
CA VAL A 47 17.67 11.16 -25.46
C VAL A 47 16.34 10.80 -26.13
N ASP A 48 16.23 10.92 -27.46
CA ASP A 48 14.97 10.68 -28.17
C ASP A 48 14.52 9.20 -28.11
N SER A 49 15.46 8.26 -28.17
CA SER A 49 15.16 6.82 -28.05
C SER A 49 14.76 6.40 -26.63
N ALA A 50 15.37 7.01 -25.61
CA ALA A 50 15.07 6.75 -24.20
C ALA A 50 13.72 7.36 -23.81
N ILE A 51 13.47 8.61 -24.23
CA ILE A 51 12.17 9.28 -24.05
C ILE A 51 11.08 8.48 -24.77
N ARG A 52 11.31 8.04 -26.01
CA ARG A 52 10.33 7.23 -26.74
C ARG A 52 10.00 5.92 -26.01
N ARG A 53 11.01 5.22 -25.49
CA ARG A 53 10.79 4.01 -24.67
C ARG A 53 10.00 4.34 -23.41
N GLN A 54 10.33 5.42 -22.70
CA GLN A 54 9.60 5.85 -21.51
C GLN A 54 8.14 6.16 -21.82
N ILE A 55 7.86 6.86 -22.92
CA ILE A 55 6.49 7.17 -23.35
C ILE A 55 5.74 5.88 -23.68
N ILE A 56 6.37 4.94 -24.40
CA ILE A 56 5.76 3.63 -24.70
C ILE A 56 5.45 2.86 -23.42
N THR A 57 6.37 2.84 -22.45
CA THR A 57 6.17 2.20 -21.15
C THR A 57 5.04 2.87 -20.37
N ASN A 58 5.01 4.21 -20.29
CA ASN A 58 3.95 4.95 -19.62
C ASN A 58 2.59 4.70 -20.28
N LEU A 59 2.53 4.66 -21.62
CA LEU A 59 1.30 4.34 -22.33
C LEU A 59 0.84 2.90 -22.05
N ALA A 60 1.76 1.93 -22.08
CA ALA A 60 1.45 0.54 -21.74
C ALA A 60 0.93 0.43 -20.30
N ASN A 61 1.55 1.13 -19.36
CA ASN A 61 1.11 1.19 -17.97
C ASN A 61 -0.28 1.82 -17.81
N HIS A 62 -0.58 2.88 -18.58
CA HIS A 62 -1.94 3.45 -18.65
C HIS A 62 -2.96 2.41 -19.13
N VAL A 63 -2.66 1.72 -20.23
CA VAL A 63 -3.57 0.71 -20.81
C VAL A 63 -3.79 -0.43 -19.82
N LEU A 64 -2.74 -0.91 -19.16
CA LEU A 64 -2.85 -1.96 -18.15
C LEU A 64 -3.66 -1.50 -16.94
N PHE A 65 -3.43 -0.29 -16.43
CA PHE A 65 -4.20 0.26 -15.32
C PHE A 65 -5.68 0.41 -15.70
N THR A 66 -6.00 0.98 -16.86
CA THR A 66 -7.38 1.11 -17.32
C THR A 66 -8.02 -0.26 -17.57
N ALA A 67 -7.28 -1.22 -18.10
CA ALA A 67 -7.79 -2.58 -18.29
C ALA A 67 -8.16 -3.24 -16.95
N ASP A 68 -7.33 -3.09 -15.92
CA ASP A 68 -7.59 -3.60 -14.57
C ASP A 68 -8.83 -2.92 -13.95
N GLN A 69 -8.97 -1.60 -14.09
CA GLN A 69 -10.15 -0.86 -13.62
C GLN A 69 -11.44 -1.22 -14.36
N CYS A 70 -11.34 -1.68 -15.61
CA CYS A 70 -12.49 -2.14 -16.40
C CYS A 70 -12.78 -3.65 -16.23
N CYS A 71 -12.00 -4.37 -15.41
CA CYS A 71 -12.26 -5.78 -15.15
C CYS A 71 -13.46 -5.93 -14.20
N ALA A 72 -14.49 -6.63 -14.68
CA ALA A 72 -15.65 -6.92 -13.85
C ALA A 72 -15.29 -7.91 -12.72
N VAL A 73 -15.74 -7.60 -11.50
CA VAL A 73 -15.57 -8.46 -10.32
C VAL A 73 -16.57 -9.61 -10.38
N MET A 74 -16.07 -10.85 -10.37
CA MET A 74 -16.86 -12.08 -10.40
C MET A 74 -17.27 -12.51 -8.98
N SER A 75 -18.34 -13.28 -8.87
CA SER A 75 -18.81 -13.80 -7.57
C SER A 75 -17.78 -14.70 -6.88
N THR A 76 -17.01 -15.47 -7.65
CA THR A 76 -15.90 -16.28 -7.14
C THR A 76 -14.78 -15.44 -6.53
N HIS A 77 -14.54 -14.21 -7.02
CA HIS A 77 -13.52 -13.32 -6.46
C HIS A 77 -13.92 -12.87 -5.05
N ILE A 78 -15.17 -12.43 -4.87
CA ILE A 78 -15.71 -11.98 -3.58
C ILE A 78 -15.74 -13.14 -2.57
N VAL A 79 -16.27 -14.31 -2.95
CA VAL A 79 -16.34 -15.47 -2.05
C VAL A 79 -14.94 -15.93 -1.64
N ALA A 80 -13.99 -16.03 -2.57
CA ALA A 80 -12.62 -16.41 -2.24
C ALA A 80 -11.93 -15.39 -1.32
N CYS A 81 -12.16 -14.09 -1.55
CA CYS A 81 -11.65 -13.02 -0.70
C CYS A 81 -12.20 -13.11 0.73
N LEU A 82 -13.52 -13.28 0.90
CA LEU A 82 -14.15 -13.43 2.20
C LEU A 82 -13.62 -14.64 2.96
N LEU A 83 -13.49 -15.80 2.30
CA LEU A 83 -12.98 -17.02 2.93
C LEU A 83 -11.50 -16.88 3.35
N LEU A 84 -10.66 -16.22 2.56
CA LEU A 84 -9.24 -16.05 2.90
C LEU A 84 -8.97 -14.97 3.93
N TYR A 85 -9.66 -13.82 3.87
CA TYR A 85 -9.26 -12.65 4.66
C TYR A 85 -10.20 -12.34 5.83
N ARG A 86 -11.43 -12.87 5.80
CA ARG A 86 -12.42 -12.70 6.88
C ARG A 86 -12.74 -14.00 7.61
N TYR A 87 -12.90 -15.12 6.89
CA TYR A 87 -13.43 -16.38 7.41
C TYR A 87 -12.49 -17.59 7.23
N ARG A 88 -11.23 -17.48 7.69
CA ARG A 88 -10.23 -18.56 7.57
C ARG A 88 -10.64 -19.86 8.28
N GLU A 89 -11.36 -19.74 9.39
CA GLU A 89 -11.84 -20.89 10.17
C GLU A 89 -13.20 -21.43 9.67
N GLY A 90 -13.79 -20.76 8.68
CA GLY A 90 -15.10 -21.04 8.13
C GLY A 90 -16.21 -20.18 8.71
N VAL A 91 -17.37 -20.24 8.05
CA VAL A 91 -18.52 -19.39 8.31
C VAL A 91 -19.81 -20.11 7.92
N SER A 92 -20.93 -19.72 8.53
CA SER A 92 -22.25 -20.19 8.12
C SER A 92 -22.67 -19.55 6.79
N LEU A 93 -23.50 -20.26 6.02
CA LEU A 93 -23.96 -19.77 4.71
C LEU A 93 -24.70 -18.43 4.82
N SER A 94 -25.55 -18.26 5.84
CA SER A 94 -26.31 -17.02 6.04
C SER A 94 -25.40 -15.80 6.18
N VAL A 95 -24.41 -15.88 7.06
CA VAL A 95 -23.44 -14.80 7.31
C VAL A 95 -22.58 -14.56 6.07
N LEU A 96 -22.18 -15.63 5.35
CA LEU A 96 -21.43 -15.48 4.10
C LEU A 96 -22.24 -14.71 3.04
N VAL A 97 -23.53 -14.98 2.91
CA VAL A 97 -24.42 -14.31 1.95
C VAL A 97 -24.63 -12.84 2.33
N GLU A 98 -24.79 -12.53 3.61
CA GLU A 98 -24.90 -11.16 4.13
C GLU A 98 -23.63 -10.34 3.83
N ASP A 99 -22.46 -10.87 4.17
CA ASP A 99 -21.19 -10.20 3.89
C ASP A 99 -20.86 -10.13 2.40
N PHE A 100 -21.26 -11.13 1.62
CA PHE A 100 -21.17 -11.07 0.16
C PHE A 100 -22.02 -9.92 -0.39
N PHE A 101 -23.24 -9.73 0.13
CA PHE A 101 -24.10 -8.62 -0.25
C PHE A 101 -23.44 -7.28 0.10
N SER A 102 -22.91 -7.13 1.33
CA SER A 102 -22.19 -5.92 1.74
C SER A 102 -21.00 -5.63 0.83
N MET A 103 -20.12 -6.61 0.60
CA MET A 103 -18.93 -6.43 -0.25
C MET A 103 -19.31 -6.13 -1.71
N LYS A 104 -20.42 -6.69 -2.21
CA LYS A 104 -20.95 -6.39 -3.55
C LYS A 104 -21.37 -4.92 -3.66
N GLU A 105 -22.07 -4.37 -2.67
CA GLU A 105 -22.44 -2.94 -2.66
C GLU A 105 -21.20 -2.04 -2.57
N GLU A 106 -20.20 -2.42 -1.78
CA GLU A 106 -18.93 -1.69 -1.66
C GLU A 106 -18.11 -1.65 -2.95
N VAL A 107 -18.13 -2.73 -3.74
CA VAL A 107 -17.49 -2.79 -5.06
C VAL A 107 -18.18 -1.82 -6.04
N LEU A 108 -19.52 -1.80 -6.04
CA LEU A 108 -20.30 -0.88 -6.88
C LEU A 108 -20.11 0.59 -6.47
N ALA A 109 -20.02 0.86 -5.16
CA ALA A 109 -19.77 2.20 -4.63
C ALA A 109 -18.39 2.76 -5.03
N ARG A 110 -17.46 1.89 -5.43
CA ARG A 110 -16.12 2.24 -5.94
C ARG A 110 -16.05 2.27 -7.47
N ASP A 111 -17.20 2.31 -8.16
CA ASP A 111 -17.33 2.36 -9.61
C ASP A 111 -16.77 1.13 -10.35
N PHE A 112 -16.72 -0.04 -9.69
CA PHE A 112 -16.36 -1.30 -10.33
C PHE A 112 -17.58 -2.08 -10.81
N ASP A 113 -17.47 -2.63 -12.02
CA ASP A 113 -18.50 -3.48 -12.60
C ASP A 113 -18.55 -4.87 -11.95
N LEU A 114 -19.75 -5.46 -11.91
CA LEU A 114 -19.95 -6.85 -11.45
C LEU A 114 -20.24 -7.77 -12.63
N GLY A 115 -19.58 -8.93 -12.66
CA GLY A 115 -19.74 -9.95 -13.69
C GLY A 115 -20.89 -10.93 -13.44
N PHE A 116 -21.83 -10.61 -12.54
CA PHE A 116 -22.92 -11.49 -12.14
C PHE A 116 -24.19 -10.69 -11.78
N SER A 117 -25.34 -11.37 -11.75
CA SER A 117 -26.63 -10.81 -11.35
C SER A 117 -27.51 -11.89 -10.73
N GLY A 118 -28.58 -11.49 -10.03
CA GLY A 118 -29.53 -12.40 -9.37
C GLY A 118 -29.51 -12.31 -7.85
N SER A 119 -30.16 -13.28 -7.19
CA SER A 119 -30.18 -13.38 -5.72
C SER A 119 -28.79 -13.71 -5.18
N CYS A 120 -28.35 -13.03 -4.12
CA CYS A 120 -27.05 -13.27 -3.51
C CYS A 120 -26.89 -14.71 -3.00
N GLU A 121 -27.97 -15.32 -2.51
CA GLU A 121 -27.95 -16.71 -2.04
C GLU A 121 -27.60 -17.69 -3.18
N ASP A 122 -28.31 -17.60 -4.31
CA ASP A 122 -28.07 -18.45 -5.48
C ASP A 122 -26.67 -18.22 -6.07
N VAL A 123 -26.24 -16.95 -6.13
CA VAL A 123 -24.93 -16.57 -6.67
C VAL A 123 -23.80 -17.09 -5.78
N VAL A 124 -23.92 -17.00 -4.46
CA VAL A 124 -22.92 -17.53 -3.51
C VAL A 124 -22.84 -19.05 -3.61
N MET A 125 -23.99 -19.74 -3.65
CA MET A 125 -24.03 -21.18 -3.83
C MET A 125 -23.40 -21.62 -5.16
N HIS A 126 -23.67 -20.89 -6.24
CA HIS A 126 -23.03 -21.14 -7.53
C HIS A 126 -21.52 -20.90 -7.49
N ALA A 127 -21.06 -19.82 -6.85
CA ALA A 127 -19.64 -19.52 -6.70
C ALA A 127 -18.91 -20.60 -5.89
N ILE A 128 -19.49 -21.06 -4.78
CA ILE A 128 -18.95 -22.17 -3.98
C ILE A 128 -18.83 -23.44 -4.84
N HIS A 129 -19.84 -23.73 -5.66
CA HIS A 129 -19.79 -24.87 -6.57
C HIS A 129 -18.66 -24.76 -7.59
N LEU A 130 -18.42 -23.56 -8.15
CA LEU A 130 -17.33 -23.31 -9.09
C LEU A 130 -15.94 -23.39 -8.45
N LEU A 131 -15.79 -22.94 -7.20
CA LEU A 131 -14.53 -23.06 -6.45
C LEU A 131 -14.20 -24.52 -6.10
N GLY A 132 -15.19 -25.42 -6.12
CA GLY A 132 -15.02 -26.86 -6.07
C GLY A 132 -14.16 -27.32 -4.88
N ASN A 133 -13.03 -27.98 -5.17
CA ASN A 133 -12.16 -28.58 -4.15
C ASN A 133 -11.44 -27.55 -3.26
N SER A 134 -11.48 -26.28 -3.65
CA SER A 134 -10.88 -25.20 -2.87
C SER A 134 -11.71 -24.82 -1.64
N VAL A 135 -12.94 -25.31 -1.55
CA VAL A 135 -13.87 -25.05 -0.44
C VAL A 135 -14.32 -26.38 0.17
N VAL A 136 -14.47 -26.42 1.49
CA VAL A 136 -15.02 -27.55 2.24
C VAL A 136 -16.39 -27.16 2.78
N ILE A 137 -17.41 -27.95 2.42
CA ILE A 137 -18.77 -27.77 2.92
C ILE A 137 -19.03 -28.85 3.96
N THR A 138 -19.39 -28.42 5.16
CA THR A 138 -19.78 -29.31 6.25
C THR A 138 -21.21 -29.01 6.65
N HIS A 139 -21.95 -30.05 7.05
CA HIS A 139 -23.31 -29.90 7.56
C HIS A 139 -23.27 -29.86 9.07
N THR A 140 -23.77 -28.78 9.66
CA THR A 140 -23.87 -28.65 11.11
C THR A 140 -25.21 -29.21 11.57
N ALA A 141 -25.18 -30.43 12.12
CA ALA A 141 -26.35 -31.15 12.61
C ALA A 141 -27.27 -30.37 13.57
N PRO A 142 -26.78 -29.45 14.45
CA PRO A 142 -27.69 -28.73 15.36
C PRO A 142 -28.42 -27.52 14.72
N SER A 143 -27.91 -26.93 13.62
CA SER A 143 -28.51 -25.74 12.97
C SER A 143 -29.16 -26.04 11.61
N ASN A 144 -28.98 -27.25 11.07
CA ASN A 144 -29.32 -27.60 9.69
C ASN A 144 -28.76 -26.62 8.64
N GLU A 145 -27.71 -25.90 9.01
CA GLU A 145 -27.08 -24.89 8.17
C GLU A 145 -25.78 -25.44 7.57
N PHE A 146 -25.47 -25.00 6.35
CA PHE A 146 -24.20 -25.28 5.71
C PHE A 146 -23.10 -24.42 6.31
N PHE A 147 -22.02 -25.06 6.73
CA PHE A 147 -20.81 -24.41 7.21
C PHE A 147 -19.72 -24.53 6.14
N ILE A 148 -19.24 -23.39 5.67
CA ILE A 148 -18.33 -23.25 4.54
C ILE A 148 -16.96 -22.82 5.07
N ALA A 149 -15.92 -23.59 4.78
CA ALA A 149 -14.55 -23.28 5.17
C ALA A 149 -13.60 -23.38 3.96
N PRO A 150 -12.53 -22.56 3.89
CA PRO A 150 -11.50 -22.75 2.88
C PRO A 150 -10.76 -24.07 3.11
N ASN A 151 -10.38 -24.75 2.02
CA ASN A 151 -9.53 -25.92 2.12
C ASN A 151 -8.09 -25.50 2.46
N THR A 152 -7.53 -26.06 3.52
CA THR A 152 -6.18 -25.70 4.02
C THR A 152 -5.03 -26.31 3.21
N ASN A 153 -5.32 -27.10 2.18
CA ASN A 153 -4.28 -27.66 1.31
C ASN A 153 -3.63 -26.55 0.46
N ILE A 154 -2.30 -26.56 0.32
CA ILE A 154 -1.53 -25.50 -0.35
C ILE A 154 -2.06 -25.20 -1.77
N PRO A 155 -2.31 -26.19 -2.65
CA PRO A 155 -2.83 -25.91 -4.00
C PRO A 155 -4.21 -25.27 -3.99
N ALA A 156 -5.08 -25.65 -3.05
CA ALA A 156 -6.41 -25.08 -2.90
C ALA A 156 -6.34 -23.62 -2.42
N VAL A 157 -5.49 -23.33 -1.43
CA VAL A 157 -5.26 -21.95 -0.98
C VAL A 157 -4.68 -21.09 -2.11
N PHE A 158 -3.80 -21.63 -2.93
CA PHE A 158 -3.25 -20.90 -4.08
C PHE A 158 -4.31 -20.59 -5.14
N GLU A 159 -5.23 -21.52 -5.39
CA GLU A 159 -6.36 -21.29 -6.27
C GLU A 159 -7.34 -20.25 -5.70
N LEU A 160 -7.67 -20.32 -4.40
CA LEU A 160 -8.46 -19.27 -3.74
C LEU A 160 -7.77 -17.91 -3.82
N ASN A 161 -6.46 -17.86 -3.60
CA ASN A 161 -5.69 -16.62 -3.65
C ASN A 161 -5.76 -16.01 -5.05
N PHE A 162 -5.61 -16.85 -6.09
CA PHE A 162 -5.75 -16.44 -7.48
C PHE A 162 -7.10 -15.77 -7.76
N TYR A 163 -8.21 -16.36 -7.31
CA TYR A 163 -9.53 -15.73 -7.47
C TYR A 163 -9.67 -14.46 -6.60
N SER A 164 -9.14 -14.46 -5.38
CA SER A 164 -9.24 -13.31 -4.46
C SER A 164 -8.54 -12.06 -4.97
N ASN A 165 -7.48 -12.20 -5.79
CA ASN A 165 -6.78 -11.08 -6.40
C ASN A 165 -7.68 -10.23 -7.29
N GLY A 166 -8.80 -10.78 -7.78
CA GLY A 166 -9.82 -10.03 -8.51
C GLY A 166 -10.59 -9.01 -7.66
N VAL A 167 -10.44 -9.02 -6.33
CA VAL A 167 -10.99 -7.99 -5.42
C VAL A 167 -9.87 -7.08 -4.88
N LEU A 168 -8.61 -7.53 -4.89
CA LEU A 168 -7.49 -6.79 -4.31
C LEU A 168 -7.36 -5.38 -4.90
N HIS A 169 -7.49 -5.23 -6.23
CA HIS A 169 -7.35 -3.94 -6.90
C HIS A 169 -8.44 -2.93 -6.52
N VAL A 170 -9.62 -3.39 -6.09
CA VAL A 170 -10.72 -2.54 -5.60
C VAL A 170 -10.32 -1.85 -4.28
N TYR A 171 -9.60 -2.58 -3.41
CA TYR A 171 -9.27 -2.13 -2.06
C TYR A 171 -7.79 -1.77 -1.86
N ILE A 172 -6.92 -1.94 -2.87
CA ILE A 172 -5.47 -1.88 -2.70
C ILE A 172 -4.99 -0.56 -2.08
N THR A 173 -5.58 0.56 -2.50
CA THR A 173 -5.21 1.89 -2.01
C THR A 173 -5.65 2.11 -0.56
N GLU A 174 -6.84 1.65 -0.19
CA GLU A 174 -7.37 1.69 1.17
C GLU A 174 -6.61 0.72 2.09
N ALA A 175 -6.24 -0.45 1.58
CA ALA A 175 -5.42 -1.43 2.28
C ALA A 175 -4.03 -0.90 2.60
N ILE A 176 -3.39 -0.19 1.66
CA ILE A 176 -2.12 0.48 1.90
C ILE A 176 -2.24 1.52 3.01
N VAL A 177 -3.29 2.36 2.97
CA VAL A 177 -3.54 3.36 4.02
C VAL A 177 -3.81 2.67 5.36
N ALA A 178 -4.58 1.58 5.40
CA ALA A 178 -4.86 0.84 6.64
C ALA A 178 -3.61 0.20 7.25
N SER A 179 -2.68 -0.33 6.43
CA SER A 179 -1.38 -0.82 6.89
C SER A 179 -0.46 0.31 7.37
N ALA A 180 -0.46 1.47 6.69
CA ALA A 180 0.30 2.64 7.15
C ALA A 180 -0.25 3.22 8.46
N LEU A 181 -1.58 3.20 8.63
CA LEU A 181 -2.26 3.59 9.86
C LEU A 181 -1.81 2.72 11.04
N HIS A 182 -1.66 1.40 10.82
CA HIS A 182 -1.14 0.48 11.84
C HIS A 182 0.27 0.88 12.32
N VAL A 183 1.15 1.24 11.39
CA VAL A 183 2.51 1.71 11.72
C VAL A 183 2.47 2.95 12.61
N GLU A 184 1.68 3.97 12.24
CA GLU A 184 1.62 5.21 13.02
C GLU A 184 0.98 5.01 14.40
N LEU A 185 0.00 4.12 14.51
CA LEU A 185 -0.59 3.74 15.80
C LEU A 185 0.45 3.02 16.70
N ASN A 186 1.16 2.03 16.17
CA ASN A 186 2.17 1.28 16.92
C ASN A 186 3.38 2.12 17.31
N ARG A 187 3.78 3.09 16.48
CA ARG A 187 4.89 3.97 16.79
C ARG A 187 4.57 4.84 18.02
N ARG A 188 3.32 5.29 18.16
CA ARG A 188 2.89 6.06 19.33
C ARG A 188 2.74 5.21 20.59
N THR A 189 2.33 3.95 20.50
CA THR A 189 2.29 3.06 21.67
C THR A 189 3.68 2.78 22.23
N ALA A 190 4.73 2.76 21.39
CA ALA A 190 6.12 2.67 21.83
C ALA A 190 6.65 3.97 22.49
N ASP A 191 6.13 5.13 22.10
CA ASP A 191 6.54 6.46 22.60
C ASP A 191 5.81 6.90 23.90
N VAL A 192 4.93 6.07 24.49
CA VAL A 192 4.13 6.44 25.69
C VAL A 192 4.97 6.51 26.98
N THR A 193 5.75 7.58 27.09
CA THR A 193 6.13 8.22 28.35
C THR A 193 5.37 9.55 28.56
N SER A 194 4.44 9.90 27.67
CA SER A 194 3.69 11.15 27.70
C SER A 194 2.17 10.95 27.55
N GLY A 195 1.45 10.97 28.67
CA GLY A 195 0.04 11.43 28.85
C GLY A 195 -1.11 10.73 28.08
N PRO A 196 -2.35 10.83 28.58
CA PRO A 196 -3.54 10.34 27.89
C PRO A 196 -4.05 11.43 26.93
N SER A 197 -3.37 11.65 25.81
CA SER A 197 -3.92 12.48 24.73
C SER A 197 -4.63 11.57 23.72
N VAL A 198 -5.81 11.99 23.28
CA VAL A 198 -6.66 11.34 22.27
C VAL A 198 -5.83 10.88 21.06
N GLU A 199 -6.12 9.69 20.52
CA GLU A 199 -5.39 9.03 19.42
C GLU A 199 -5.45 9.81 18.10
N THR A 200 -4.73 10.92 18.01
CA THR A 200 -4.65 11.78 16.82
C THR A 200 -3.43 11.45 15.98
N ILE A 201 -3.62 11.27 14.68
CA ILE A 201 -2.57 10.97 13.71
C ILE A 201 -2.51 12.10 12.70
N SER A 202 -1.31 12.63 12.43
CA SER A 202 -1.12 13.64 11.39
C SER A 202 -1.36 13.01 10.03
N GLN A 203 -2.21 13.64 9.22
CA GLN A 203 -2.54 13.17 7.87
C GLN A 203 -1.28 13.18 7.00
N GLU A 204 -0.44 14.20 7.08
CA GLU A 204 0.81 14.27 6.31
C GLU A 204 1.75 13.08 6.63
N ARG A 205 1.88 12.71 7.91
CA ARG A 205 2.66 11.52 8.31
C ARG A 205 2.08 10.24 7.75
N LEU A 206 0.77 10.06 7.87
CA LEU A 206 0.07 8.88 7.33
C LEU A 206 0.30 8.75 5.82
N LEU A 207 0.18 9.86 5.08
CA LEU A 207 0.38 9.88 3.63
C LEU A 207 1.82 9.56 3.22
N ARG A 208 2.82 10.07 3.95
CA ARG A 208 4.22 9.70 3.72
C ARG A 208 4.48 8.22 3.96
N THR A 209 3.97 7.67 5.06
CA THR A 209 4.10 6.24 5.39
C THR A 209 3.37 5.36 4.38
N ALA A 210 2.18 5.75 3.94
CA ALA A 210 1.42 5.07 2.89
C ALA A 210 2.13 5.12 1.53
N ALA A 211 2.67 6.28 1.14
CA ALA A 211 3.43 6.41 -0.10
C ALA A 211 4.68 5.53 -0.10
N ALA A 212 5.39 5.40 1.03
CA ALA A 212 6.51 4.46 1.16
C ALA A 212 6.07 3.01 0.93
N LEU A 213 4.89 2.61 1.42
CA LEU A 213 4.34 1.30 1.13
C LEU A 213 3.94 1.14 -0.34
N CYS A 214 3.37 2.17 -0.99
CA CYS A 214 3.11 2.14 -2.44
C CYS A 214 4.38 1.87 -3.25
N TYR A 215 5.49 2.54 -2.90
CA TYR A 215 6.77 2.30 -3.55
C TYR A 215 7.24 0.86 -3.34
N LEU A 216 7.13 0.30 -2.14
CA LEU A 216 7.52 -1.09 -1.87
C LEU A 216 6.71 -2.09 -2.71
N LEU A 217 5.42 -1.81 -2.90
CA LEU A 217 4.47 -2.67 -3.61
C LEU A 217 4.38 -2.38 -5.12
N SER A 218 5.23 -1.50 -5.67
CA SER A 218 5.13 -1.07 -7.07
C SER A 218 5.29 -2.19 -8.11
N ASN A 219 5.83 -3.34 -7.70
CA ASN A 219 6.00 -4.52 -8.55
C ASN A 219 4.86 -5.55 -8.43
N GLU A 220 3.93 -5.39 -7.48
CA GLU A 220 2.79 -6.30 -7.30
C GLU A 220 1.61 -5.96 -8.22
N GLY A 221 1.44 -4.68 -8.54
CA GLY A 221 0.36 -4.20 -9.39
C GLY A 221 0.46 -2.72 -9.68
N MET A 222 -0.43 -2.24 -10.55
CA MET A 222 -0.50 -0.82 -10.92
C MET A 222 -1.35 -0.07 -9.89
N ILE A 223 -0.71 0.43 -8.82
CA ILE A 223 -1.41 1.17 -7.74
C ILE A 223 -1.88 2.56 -8.20
N ALA A 224 -1.15 3.18 -9.11
CA ALA A 224 -1.44 4.53 -9.61
C ALA A 224 -1.19 4.60 -11.12
N LEU A 225 -1.84 5.56 -11.78
CA LEU A 225 -1.48 5.93 -13.13
C LEU A 225 -0.05 6.50 -13.16
N PRO A 226 0.71 6.31 -14.26
CA PRO A 226 2.08 6.80 -14.37
C PRO A 226 2.17 8.34 -14.36
N CYS A 227 1.05 9.05 -14.52
CA CYS A 227 0.95 10.51 -14.43
C CYS A 227 0.50 11.00 -13.04
N GLN A 228 0.16 10.10 -12.11
CA GLN A 228 -0.27 10.42 -10.76
C GLN A 228 0.85 10.17 -9.76
N MET A 229 0.86 10.97 -8.71
CA MET A 229 1.77 10.75 -7.57
C MET A 229 1.11 9.80 -6.57
N PHE A 230 1.86 8.88 -5.98
CA PHE A 230 1.32 8.00 -4.93
C PHE A 230 0.72 8.77 -3.76
N TYR A 231 1.27 9.95 -3.44
CA TYR A 231 0.70 10.85 -2.44
C TYR A 231 -0.76 11.24 -2.74
N GLN A 232 -1.07 11.56 -4.01
CA GLN A 232 -2.44 11.92 -4.43
C GLN A 232 -3.38 10.72 -4.29
N VAL A 233 -2.95 9.54 -4.74
CA VAL A 233 -3.74 8.31 -4.64
C VAL A 233 -3.99 7.91 -3.18
N CYS A 234 -2.99 8.06 -2.30
CA CYS A 234 -3.15 7.83 -0.87
C CYS A 234 -4.09 8.86 -0.24
N HIS A 235 -4.02 10.13 -0.66
CA HIS A 235 -4.90 11.19 -0.17
C HIS A 235 -6.36 10.90 -0.51
N GLU A 236 -6.66 10.50 -1.75
CA GLU A 236 -8.00 10.08 -2.15
C GLU A 236 -8.50 8.88 -1.34
N ALA A 237 -7.63 7.90 -1.07
CA ALA A 237 -7.97 6.74 -0.23
C ALA A 237 -8.26 7.15 1.23
N VAL A 238 -7.48 8.07 1.81
CA VAL A 238 -7.76 8.64 3.14
C VAL A 238 -9.12 9.35 3.13
N GLN A 239 -9.41 10.15 2.11
CA GLN A 239 -10.70 10.84 2.00
C GLN A 239 -11.87 9.85 1.91
N ARG A 240 -11.74 8.75 1.15
CA ARG A 240 -12.77 7.70 1.13
C ARG A 240 -13.00 7.11 2.51
N LEU A 241 -11.93 6.77 3.25
CA LEU A 241 -12.05 6.25 4.62
C LEU A 241 -12.67 7.27 5.59
N VAL A 242 -12.47 8.57 5.37
CA VAL A 242 -13.16 9.63 6.12
C VAL A 242 -14.65 9.68 5.76
N THR A 243 -14.99 9.62 4.47
CA THR A 243 -16.39 9.60 3.99
C THR A 243 -17.15 8.38 4.53
N TYR A 244 -16.49 7.22 4.63
CA TYR A 244 -17.07 6.01 5.24
C TYR A 244 -17.16 6.09 6.78
N GLY A 245 -16.64 7.14 7.42
CA GLY A 245 -16.65 7.31 8.88
C GLY A 245 -15.67 6.40 9.63
N VAL A 246 -14.76 5.73 8.93
CA VAL A 246 -13.69 4.91 9.51
C VAL A 246 -12.62 5.81 10.15
N LEU A 247 -12.31 6.91 9.48
CA LEU A 247 -11.44 7.98 9.98
C LEU A 247 -12.27 9.23 10.28
N LEU A 248 -11.99 9.88 11.39
CA LEU A 248 -12.67 11.10 11.84
C LEU A 248 -11.66 12.25 11.85
N VAL A 249 -12.04 13.43 11.38
CA VAL A 249 -11.18 14.61 11.48
C VAL A 249 -11.25 15.14 12.91
N ALA A 250 -10.09 15.32 13.55
CA ALA A 250 -10.00 15.93 14.86
C ALA A 250 -10.14 17.45 14.70
N GLU A 251 -11.33 17.98 15.00
CA GLU A 251 -11.60 19.43 14.96
C GLU A 251 -11.01 20.15 16.19
N GLU A 252 -11.05 19.50 17.36
CA GLU A 252 -10.65 20.10 18.66
C GLU A 252 -9.14 20.41 18.77
N ASP A 253 -8.26 19.66 18.10
CA ASP A 253 -6.80 19.83 18.21
C ASP A 253 -6.22 20.84 17.18
N GLN A 254 -7.06 21.43 16.33
CA GLN A 254 -6.65 22.42 15.32
C GLN A 254 -6.53 23.84 15.89
N GLU A 255 -7.17 24.12 17.02
CA GLU A 255 -7.11 25.43 17.70
C GLU A 255 -5.86 25.55 18.61
N ASP A 256 -5.41 24.44 19.21
CA ASP A 256 -4.35 24.42 20.24
C ASP A 256 -2.91 24.29 19.69
N GLY A 257 -2.74 24.06 18.39
CA GLY A 257 -1.44 23.92 17.72
C GLY A 257 -0.75 25.25 17.35
N SER A 258 -1.35 26.39 17.69
CA SER A 258 -0.82 27.71 17.36
C SER A 258 0.32 28.07 18.32
N PRO A 259 1.59 28.25 17.87
CA PRO A 259 2.51 29.07 18.66
C PRO A 259 1.93 30.48 18.60
N ASN A 260 1.34 30.94 19.71
CA ASN A 260 0.87 32.31 19.87
C ASN A 260 2.01 33.28 19.58
N LEU A 261 2.12 33.72 18.33
CA LEU A 261 3.08 34.70 17.87
C LEU A 261 2.50 36.10 18.00
N THR A 262 1.87 36.43 19.13
CA THR A 262 1.45 37.79 19.46
C THR A 262 1.40 38.02 20.97
N GLU A 263 2.53 37.83 21.64
CA GLU A 263 2.78 38.56 22.90
C GLU A 263 4.27 38.90 23.03
N SER A 264 4.73 39.83 22.18
CA SER A 264 5.91 40.62 22.51
C SER A 264 5.55 42.09 22.44
N THR A 265 5.26 42.61 23.61
CA THR A 265 5.26 44.02 23.98
C THR A 265 6.64 44.62 23.67
N TRP A 266 6.78 45.31 22.54
CA TRP A 266 7.84 46.31 22.40
C TRP A 266 7.32 47.57 21.68
N ASP A 267 7.05 48.55 22.54
CA ASP A 267 7.10 50.00 22.36
C ASP A 267 7.14 50.60 20.95
N ASN A 268 6.07 51.35 20.68
CA ASN A 268 6.07 52.68 20.06
C ASN A 268 7.45 53.36 19.96
N LYS A 269 7.97 53.46 18.74
CA LYS A 269 8.52 54.69 18.12
C LYS A 269 9.37 54.31 16.90
N MET A 270 8.79 54.35 15.69
CA MET A 270 9.39 55.08 14.58
C MET A 270 8.46 55.13 13.36
N ALA A 271 8.36 56.34 12.80
CA ALA A 271 7.99 56.65 11.42
C ALA A 271 6.53 56.46 11.00
N GLU A 272 5.70 57.33 11.58
CA GLU A 272 4.75 58.16 10.82
C GLU A 272 5.35 58.57 9.45
N HIS A 273 4.63 58.29 8.36
CA HIS A 273 4.95 58.50 6.93
C HIS A 273 5.24 57.27 6.08
N VAL A 274 4.31 56.30 6.03
CA VAL A 274 3.82 55.75 4.75
C VAL A 274 2.36 55.31 4.95
N ARG A 275 1.41 56.24 4.75
CA ARG A 275 0.00 55.88 4.53
C ARG A 275 -0.15 55.41 3.08
N TRP A 276 -0.04 54.11 2.85
CA TRP A 276 -0.76 53.49 1.74
C TRP A 276 -2.06 52.95 2.32
N ARG A 277 -3.15 53.63 2.03
CA ARG A 277 -4.48 53.03 2.06
C ARG A 277 -4.49 51.99 0.94
N SER A 278 -4.40 50.72 1.31
CA SER A 278 -4.94 49.64 0.49
C SER A 278 -6.29 49.32 1.10
N ASP A 279 -7.32 49.88 0.49
CA ASP A 279 -8.73 49.57 0.71
C ASP A 279 -9.03 48.37 -0.19
N GLU A 280 -8.52 47.21 0.20
CA GLU A 280 -8.78 45.91 -0.43
C GLU A 280 -8.82 44.93 0.76
N GLU A 281 -9.99 44.83 1.40
CA GLU A 281 -10.36 43.66 2.21
C GLU A 281 -10.45 42.45 1.25
N ASP A 282 -9.30 41.95 0.80
CA ASP A 282 -9.18 40.62 0.21
C ASP A 282 -9.11 39.61 1.37
N GLU A 283 -10.23 39.48 2.10
CA GLU A 283 -10.47 38.43 3.10
C GLU A 283 -10.85 37.09 2.45
N ASP A 284 -10.35 36.78 1.25
CA ASP A 284 -10.56 35.50 0.55
C ASP A 284 -9.23 34.77 0.26
N SER A 285 -8.15 35.07 0.98
CA SER A 285 -6.92 34.28 0.90
C SER A 285 -7.02 33.01 1.74
N ASP A 286 -7.86 32.07 1.29
CA ASP A 286 -7.96 30.68 1.78
C ASP A 286 -6.66 29.87 1.55
N PHE A 287 -5.65 30.51 0.95
CA PHE A 287 -4.29 29.99 0.73
C PHE A 287 -3.57 29.53 2.01
N GLY A 288 -4.08 29.90 3.19
CA GLY A 288 -3.52 29.50 4.49
C GLY A 288 -4.14 28.23 5.10
N GLU A 289 -5.35 27.82 4.69
CA GLU A 289 -6.01 26.63 5.26
C GLU A 289 -5.56 25.34 4.57
N GLU A 290 -5.21 25.37 3.29
CA GLU A 290 -4.72 24.19 2.54
C GLU A 290 -3.34 23.68 3.01
N GLN A 291 -2.58 24.47 3.78
CA GLN A 291 -1.27 24.09 4.30
C GLN A 291 -1.28 23.59 5.76
N ARG A 292 -2.45 23.55 6.42
CA ARG A 292 -2.54 23.03 7.79
C ARG A 292 -2.60 21.50 7.77
N ASP A 293 -1.67 20.87 8.48
CA ASP A 293 -1.67 19.43 8.68
C ASP A 293 -2.92 19.02 9.45
N ARG A 294 -3.76 18.18 8.83
CA ARG A 294 -5.01 17.71 9.43
C ARG A 294 -4.73 16.55 10.36
N TYR A 295 -5.36 16.53 11.53
CA TYR A 295 -5.26 15.42 12.45
C TYR A 295 -6.48 14.49 12.32
N LEU A 296 -6.22 13.20 12.30
CA LEU A 296 -7.20 12.13 12.10
C LEU A 296 -7.30 11.27 13.36
N LYS A 297 -8.51 10.88 13.74
CA LYS A 297 -8.81 9.91 14.81
C LYS A 297 -9.43 8.67 14.17
N VAL A 298 -9.12 7.49 14.71
CA VAL A 298 -9.75 6.25 14.25
C VAL A 298 -11.10 6.09 14.95
N SER A 299 -12.12 5.70 14.19
CA SER A 299 -13.45 5.49 14.74
C SER A 299 -13.45 4.32 15.75
N PRO A 300 -14.09 4.46 16.93
CA PRO A 300 -14.10 3.42 17.95
C PRO A 300 -15.05 2.25 17.65
N ALA A 301 -15.87 2.35 16.60
CA ALA A 301 -16.87 1.33 16.26
C ALA A 301 -16.21 0.00 15.86
N GLU A 302 -16.77 -1.12 16.33
CA GLU A 302 -16.24 -2.46 16.08
C GLU A 302 -16.26 -2.83 14.59
N GLU A 303 -17.30 -2.41 13.86
CA GLU A 303 -17.44 -2.62 12.42
C GLU A 303 -16.29 -1.96 11.64
N HIS A 304 -15.96 -0.70 11.95
CA HIS A 304 -14.85 0.02 11.32
C HIS A 304 -13.49 -0.62 11.63
N ARG A 305 -13.29 -1.12 12.86
CA ARG A 305 -12.08 -1.87 13.23
C ARG A 305 -11.99 -3.21 12.50
N GLY A 306 -13.12 -3.90 12.34
CA GLY A 306 -13.23 -5.12 11.54
C GLY A 306 -12.86 -4.86 10.08
N PHE A 307 -13.35 -3.77 9.50
CA PHE A 307 -13.02 -3.36 8.13
C PHE A 307 -11.54 -3.01 7.96
N LEU A 308 -10.95 -2.23 8.87
CA LEU A 308 -9.49 -1.95 8.86
C LEU A 308 -8.65 -3.23 8.98
N THR A 309 -9.08 -4.16 9.83
CA THR A 309 -8.41 -5.46 9.98
C THR A 309 -8.50 -6.28 8.69
N PHE A 310 -9.66 -6.28 8.04
CA PHE A 310 -9.84 -6.92 6.75
C PHE A 310 -8.90 -6.32 5.68
N LEU A 311 -8.86 -4.99 5.58
CA LEU A 311 -7.97 -4.28 4.67
C LEU A 311 -6.49 -4.62 4.91
N GLN A 312 -6.05 -4.69 6.17
CA GLN A 312 -4.68 -5.09 6.52
C GLN A 312 -4.39 -6.55 6.16
N ARG A 313 -5.35 -7.46 6.35
CA ARG A 313 -5.21 -8.88 5.99
C ARG A 313 -5.10 -9.08 4.48
N LEU A 314 -5.70 -8.23 3.64
CA LEU A 314 -5.52 -8.28 2.18
C LEU A 314 -4.05 -8.13 1.77
N LEU A 315 -3.28 -7.27 2.45
CA LEU A 315 -1.85 -7.07 2.18
C LEU A 315 -0.95 -8.04 2.95
N GLY A 316 -1.47 -8.70 3.99
CA GLY A 316 -0.76 -9.64 4.85
C GLY A 316 0.12 -10.65 4.09
N PRO A 317 -0.41 -11.39 3.10
CA PRO A 317 0.36 -12.35 2.32
C PRO A 317 1.59 -11.76 1.60
N ILE A 318 1.41 -10.58 1.03
CA ILE A 318 2.45 -9.90 0.25
C ILE A 318 3.55 -9.43 1.21
N LEU A 319 3.16 -8.79 2.30
CA LEU A 319 4.07 -8.30 3.33
C LEU A 319 4.81 -9.45 4.03
N GLU A 320 4.14 -10.57 4.30
CA GLU A 320 4.77 -11.78 4.88
C GLU A 320 5.77 -12.42 3.91
N ALA A 321 5.46 -12.45 2.61
CA ALA A 321 6.40 -12.93 1.59
C ALA A 321 7.65 -12.03 1.52
N TYR A 322 7.46 -10.70 1.60
CA TYR A 322 8.55 -9.72 1.54
C TYR A 322 9.41 -9.74 2.81
N SER A 323 8.81 -9.84 3.99
CA SER A 323 9.54 -9.95 5.26
C SER A 323 10.29 -11.29 5.36
N SER A 324 9.69 -12.38 4.86
CA SER A 324 10.35 -13.68 4.73
C SER A 324 11.51 -13.63 3.74
N ALA A 325 11.36 -12.90 2.63
CA ALA A 325 12.43 -12.69 1.67
C ALA A 325 13.57 -11.84 2.26
N ALA A 326 13.26 -10.77 3.01
CA ALA A 326 14.26 -9.98 3.74
C ALA A 326 15.00 -10.84 4.78
N SER A 327 14.27 -11.69 5.50
CA SER A 327 14.84 -12.68 6.43
C SER A 327 15.78 -13.66 5.72
N PHE A 328 15.41 -14.14 4.54
CA PHE A 328 16.21 -15.06 3.74
C PHE A 328 17.56 -14.45 3.32
N ILE A 329 17.59 -13.15 3.05
CA ILE A 329 18.81 -12.40 2.66
C ILE A 329 19.86 -12.36 3.77
N HIS A 330 19.49 -12.53 5.03
CA HIS A 330 20.47 -12.58 6.13
C HIS A 330 21.49 -13.71 5.96
N ASN A 331 21.07 -14.82 5.34
CA ASN A 331 21.92 -16.00 5.10
C ASN A 331 22.49 -16.06 3.67
N PHE A 332 22.42 -14.95 2.92
CA PHE A 332 22.89 -14.90 1.54
C PHE A 332 24.39 -15.17 1.45
N SER A 333 24.77 -16.14 0.62
CA SER A 333 26.14 -16.64 0.52
C SER A 333 26.60 -16.60 -0.94
N GLY A 334 27.24 -15.49 -1.34
CA GLY A 334 27.92 -15.33 -2.62
C GLY A 334 27.03 -14.96 -3.82
N PRO A 335 27.63 -14.74 -4.99
CA PRO A 335 26.90 -14.39 -6.20
C PRO A 335 26.07 -15.57 -6.70
N VAL A 336 24.76 -15.38 -6.84
CA VAL A 336 23.82 -16.44 -7.27
C VAL A 336 23.01 -15.93 -8.47
N THR A 337 22.64 -16.82 -9.39
CA THR A 337 21.77 -16.42 -10.51
C THR A 337 20.39 -16.01 -9.99
N GLU A 338 19.78 -14.99 -10.60
CA GLU A 338 18.45 -14.49 -10.21
C GLU A 338 17.39 -15.61 -10.20
N ARG A 339 17.48 -16.52 -11.17
CA ARG A 339 16.58 -17.68 -11.28
C ARG A 339 16.76 -18.65 -10.12
N GLU A 340 18.00 -18.99 -9.80
CA GLU A 340 18.32 -19.88 -8.69
C GLU A 340 17.93 -19.27 -7.35
N PHE A 341 18.24 -17.99 -7.14
CA PHE A 341 17.84 -17.27 -5.93
C PHE A 341 16.32 -17.26 -5.75
N THR A 342 15.57 -16.93 -6.81
CA THR A 342 14.10 -16.96 -6.80
C THR A 342 13.56 -18.35 -6.46
N GLN A 343 14.10 -19.41 -7.05
CA GLN A 343 13.68 -20.78 -6.77
C GLN A 343 14.02 -21.23 -5.34
N ASN A 344 15.19 -20.84 -4.84
CA ASN A 344 15.61 -21.08 -3.46
C ASN A 344 14.68 -20.36 -2.47
N LEU A 345 14.35 -19.09 -2.75
CA LEU A 345 13.41 -18.30 -1.97
C LEU A 345 12.01 -18.94 -1.98
N HIS A 346 11.50 -19.33 -3.13
CA HIS A 346 10.19 -19.99 -3.23
C HIS A 346 10.15 -21.30 -2.44
N ARG A 347 11.21 -22.13 -2.52
CA ARG A 347 11.33 -23.34 -1.68
C ARG A 347 11.38 -23.01 -0.19
N TYR A 348 12.04 -21.92 0.19
CA TYR A 348 12.07 -21.45 1.57
C TYR A 348 10.67 -21.03 2.07
N LEU A 349 9.90 -20.30 1.26
CA LEU A 349 8.52 -19.90 1.62
C LEU A 349 7.58 -21.11 1.75
N LEU A 350 7.69 -22.08 0.84
CA LEU A 350 6.93 -23.34 0.95
C LEU A 350 7.28 -24.10 2.22
N ALA A 351 8.57 -24.24 2.54
CA ALA A 351 9.01 -24.91 3.76
C ALA A 351 8.52 -24.21 5.04
N ARG A 352 8.41 -22.87 5.05
CA ARG A 352 7.83 -22.12 6.17
C ARG A 352 6.34 -22.42 6.35
N THR A 353 5.62 -22.53 5.23
CA THR A 353 4.18 -22.84 5.21
C THR A 353 3.92 -24.27 5.67
N GLU A 354 4.67 -25.25 5.18
CA GLU A 354 4.58 -26.65 5.58
C GLU A 354 4.86 -26.85 7.09
N ARG A 355 5.77 -26.04 7.65
CA ARG A 355 6.09 -26.03 9.08
C ARG A 355 5.11 -25.24 9.94
N LYS A 356 4.06 -24.66 9.34
CA LYS A 356 3.08 -23.79 10.01
C LYS A 356 3.72 -22.59 10.75
N VAL A 357 4.81 -22.07 10.19
CA VAL A 357 5.47 -20.85 10.69
C VAL A 357 4.88 -19.60 10.02
N ALA A 358 4.39 -19.73 8.79
CA ALA A 358 3.70 -18.66 8.08
C ALA A 358 2.25 -18.51 8.58
N VAL A 359 1.81 -17.28 8.76
CA VAL A 359 0.42 -16.92 9.10
C VAL A 359 -0.47 -17.07 7.86
N TYR A 360 0.06 -16.67 6.71
CA TYR A 360 -0.61 -16.69 5.42
C TYR A 360 0.00 -17.78 4.53
N THR A 361 -0.73 -18.87 4.33
CA THR A 361 -0.31 -19.98 3.44
C THR A 361 -0.09 -19.50 2.00
N GLU A 362 -0.88 -18.52 1.56
CA GLU A 362 -0.81 -17.90 0.25
C GLU A 362 0.46 -17.05 0.00
N SER A 363 1.19 -16.66 1.06
CA SER A 363 2.46 -15.93 0.94
C SER A 363 3.55 -16.73 0.21
N ALA A 364 3.41 -18.07 0.13
CA ALA A 364 4.36 -18.94 -0.53
C ALA A 364 4.19 -19.06 -2.05
N THR A 365 3.51 -18.10 -2.68
CA THR A 365 3.30 -18.09 -4.13
C THR A 365 4.57 -17.70 -4.89
N LEU A 366 4.87 -18.38 -6.02
CA LEU A 366 6.03 -18.07 -6.86
C LEU A 366 6.03 -16.63 -7.40
N CYS A 367 4.86 -16.07 -7.71
CA CYS A 367 4.72 -14.69 -8.16
C CYS A 367 5.26 -13.69 -7.11
N LEU A 368 4.86 -13.85 -5.84
CA LEU A 368 5.34 -13.03 -4.73
C LEU A 368 6.86 -13.16 -4.55
N ALA A 369 7.40 -14.38 -4.65
CA ALA A 369 8.85 -14.57 -4.59
C ALA A 369 9.58 -13.83 -5.73
N ARG A 370 9.05 -13.86 -6.95
CA ARG A 370 9.63 -13.14 -8.11
C ARG A 370 9.54 -11.64 -7.93
N ASN A 371 8.39 -11.14 -7.49
CA ASN A 371 8.17 -9.72 -7.26
C ASN A 371 9.05 -9.19 -6.13
N ALA A 372 9.18 -9.91 -5.02
CA ALA A 372 10.08 -9.57 -3.92
C ALA A 372 11.54 -9.46 -4.39
N VAL A 373 12.03 -10.42 -5.18
CA VAL A 373 13.40 -10.37 -5.75
C VAL A 373 13.56 -9.14 -6.64
N LYS A 374 12.59 -8.87 -7.50
CA LYS A 374 12.59 -7.69 -8.39
C LYS A 374 12.61 -6.40 -7.58
N THR A 375 11.74 -6.27 -6.57
CA THR A 375 11.71 -5.12 -5.67
C THR A 375 13.04 -4.92 -4.95
N PHE A 376 13.67 -5.99 -4.47
CA PHE A 376 14.98 -5.88 -3.82
C PHE A 376 16.11 -5.49 -4.77
N VAL A 377 16.02 -5.88 -6.05
CA VAL A 377 16.93 -5.36 -7.09
C VAL A 377 16.68 -3.87 -7.31
N ASP A 378 15.42 -3.45 -7.49
CA ASP A 378 15.04 -2.07 -7.75
C ASP A 378 15.37 -1.14 -6.57
N LEU A 379 15.28 -1.66 -5.33
CA LEU A 379 15.63 -0.98 -4.08
C LEU A 379 17.15 -0.82 -3.90
N GLY A 380 17.97 -1.52 -4.71
CA GLY A 380 19.43 -1.50 -4.59
C GLY A 380 19.99 -2.46 -3.52
N VAL A 381 19.20 -3.42 -3.04
CA VAL A 381 19.69 -4.49 -2.14
C VAL A 381 20.64 -5.41 -2.89
N PHE A 382 20.28 -5.78 -4.13
CA PHE A 382 21.11 -6.57 -5.02
C PHE A 382 21.66 -5.73 -6.18
N LYS A 383 22.94 -5.93 -6.50
CA LYS A 383 23.57 -5.47 -7.74
C LYS A 383 23.50 -6.60 -8.77
N VAL A 384 22.96 -6.28 -9.95
CA VAL A 384 22.82 -7.23 -11.05
C VAL A 384 24.02 -7.15 -11.98
N HIS A 385 24.75 -8.26 -12.10
CA HIS A 385 25.81 -8.44 -13.09
C HIS A 385 25.32 -9.36 -14.20
N LYS A 386 25.59 -9.02 -15.46
CA LYS A 386 25.26 -9.89 -16.60
C LYS A 386 26.45 -10.76 -16.95
N GLU A 387 26.34 -12.06 -16.72
CA GLU A 387 27.33 -13.05 -17.14
C GLU A 387 26.66 -14.09 -18.02
N ASN A 388 27.18 -14.30 -19.24
CA ASN A 388 26.70 -15.33 -20.18
C ASN A 388 25.16 -15.32 -20.41
N ARG A 389 24.56 -14.13 -20.50
CA ARG A 389 23.09 -13.87 -20.64
C ARG A 389 22.26 -14.15 -19.38
N ASN A 390 22.86 -14.54 -18.28
CA ASN A 390 22.20 -14.67 -16.99
C ASN A 390 22.45 -13.43 -16.13
N ASN A 391 21.42 -13.06 -15.37
CA ASN A 391 21.52 -12.05 -14.33
C ASN A 391 22.04 -12.73 -13.05
N ILE A 392 23.19 -12.28 -12.57
CA ILE A 392 23.81 -12.70 -11.31
C ILE A 392 23.56 -11.61 -10.28
N LEU A 393 23.02 -12.01 -9.13
CA LEU A 393 22.76 -11.15 -7.99
C LEU A 393 23.95 -11.20 -7.05
N ASP A 394 24.45 -10.02 -6.68
CA ASP A 394 25.40 -9.84 -5.59
C ASP A 394 24.88 -8.80 -4.61
N LEU A 395 25.26 -8.86 -3.34
CA LEU A 395 24.81 -7.89 -2.36
C LEU A 395 25.45 -6.53 -2.62
N SER A 396 24.62 -5.48 -2.58
CA SER A 396 25.12 -4.11 -2.64
C SER A 396 25.94 -3.77 -1.40
N SER A 397 26.93 -2.90 -1.55
CA SER A 397 27.79 -2.43 -0.45
C SER A 397 27.00 -1.86 0.73
N THR A 398 25.84 -1.27 0.45
CA THR A 398 24.92 -0.71 1.44
C THR A 398 24.28 -1.79 2.32
N PHE A 399 24.04 -2.99 1.79
CA PHE A 399 23.35 -4.09 2.49
C PHE A 399 24.28 -5.25 2.88
N LEU A 400 25.58 -5.15 2.59
CA LEU A 400 26.59 -6.04 3.17
C LEU A 400 26.53 -6.06 4.72
N PRO A 401 26.45 -4.90 5.42
CA PRO A 401 26.30 -4.88 6.87
C PRO A 401 24.98 -5.54 7.30
N GLN A 402 25.05 -6.43 8.29
CA GLN A 402 23.86 -7.10 8.83
C GLN A 402 22.84 -6.12 9.41
N GLY A 403 23.29 -4.99 9.99
CA GLY A 403 22.39 -3.98 10.56
C GLY A 403 21.45 -3.35 9.54
N ASN A 404 21.92 -3.09 8.31
CA ASN A 404 21.06 -2.51 7.26
C ASN A 404 20.05 -3.52 6.71
N ARG A 405 20.40 -4.82 6.69
CA ARG A 405 19.45 -5.89 6.38
C ARG A 405 18.38 -6.03 7.47
N HIS A 406 18.77 -5.87 8.74
CA HIS A 406 17.81 -5.90 9.84
C HIS A 406 16.84 -4.72 9.77
N LYS A 407 17.34 -3.50 9.50
CA LYS A 407 16.48 -2.33 9.28
C LYS A 407 15.47 -2.51 8.13
N LEU A 408 15.88 -3.17 7.04
CA LEU A 408 14.96 -3.51 5.94
C LEU A 408 13.86 -4.47 6.41
N LEU A 409 14.23 -5.50 7.18
CA LEU A 409 13.27 -6.43 7.76
C LEU A 409 12.30 -5.72 8.70
N ASP A 410 12.82 -4.89 9.61
CA ASP A 410 12.02 -4.12 10.57
C ASP A 410 11.05 -3.16 9.86
N PHE A 411 11.51 -2.49 8.79
CA PHE A 411 10.69 -1.62 7.97
C PHE A 411 9.50 -2.36 7.37
N ILE A 412 9.71 -3.54 6.77
CA ILE A 412 8.62 -4.32 6.16
C ILE A 412 7.69 -4.89 7.25
N MET A 413 8.26 -5.39 8.35
CA MET A 413 7.49 -5.94 9.47
C MET A 413 6.61 -4.91 10.16
N ALA A 414 6.99 -3.63 10.18
CA ALA A 414 6.19 -2.57 10.78
C ALA A 414 4.78 -2.47 10.18
N PHE A 415 4.63 -2.77 8.88
CA PHE A 415 3.34 -2.72 8.17
C PHE A 415 2.47 -3.97 8.38
N MET A 416 3.02 -5.03 8.97
CA MET A 416 2.29 -6.28 9.18
C MET A 416 1.47 -6.23 10.46
N LEU A 417 0.19 -6.59 10.34
CA LEU A 417 -0.62 -7.00 11.48
C LEU A 417 -0.22 -8.44 11.83
N LEU A 418 0.48 -8.63 12.96
CA LEU A 418 0.93 -9.93 13.45
C LEU A 418 -0.19 -10.73 14.12
#